data_AF-A0A2V9W1G9-F1
#
_entry.id   AF-A0A2V9W1G9-F1
#
_cell.length_a   1.000
_cell.length_b   1.000
_cell.length_c   1.000
_cell.angle_alpha   90.00
_cell.angle_beta   90.00
_cell.angle_gamma   90.00
#
_symmetry.space_group_name_H-M   'P 1'
#
loop_
_entity.id
_entity.type
_entity.pdbx_description
1 polymer ?
#
loop_
_entity_poly.entity_id
_entity_poly.type
_entity_poly.pdbx_seq_one_letter_code
_entity_poly.pdbx_strand_id
1 'polypeptide(L)'
;MKMSKVFADFKRINTQCELRRTLEFMIGKTTYRVEVLYCYSNPKSPWSAQAYSESHNAWKCVSNFPWVGERNEEAAIRAALSFLEDLGARRLHRLVA
;
A
#
# COMPACT_ATOMS: atom_id res chain seq x y z
N MET A 1 18.34 -15.74 17.15
CA MET A 1 19.50 -14.90 16.74
C MET A 1 20.09 -15.52 15.49
N LYS A 2 20.46 -14.87 14.38
CA LYS A 2 20.68 -13.46 13.99
C LYS A 2 20.15 -13.33 12.55
N MET A 3 19.29 -12.36 12.24
CA MET A 3 19.00 -11.95 10.86
C MET A 3 19.65 -10.58 10.63
N SER A 4 20.98 -10.56 10.63
CA SER A 4 21.74 -9.40 10.19
C SER A 4 22.32 -9.70 8.82
N LYS A 5 21.48 -9.76 7.79
CA LYS A 5 21.96 -9.51 6.43
C LYS A 5 22.06 -8.00 6.28
N VAL A 6 23.15 -7.45 6.81
CA VAL A 6 23.61 -6.12 6.44
C VAL A 6 23.98 -6.21 4.97
N PHE A 7 23.21 -5.53 4.12
CA PHE A 7 23.53 -5.43 2.71
C PHE A 7 24.73 -4.50 2.58
N ALA A 8 25.93 -5.08 2.47
CA ALA A 8 27.19 -4.33 2.44
C ALA A 8 27.21 -3.25 1.33
N ASP A 9 26.50 -3.52 0.23
CA ASP A 9 26.40 -2.64 -0.93
C ASP A 9 25.36 -1.51 -0.75
N PHE A 10 24.49 -1.61 0.25
CA PHE A 10 23.36 -0.71 0.44
C PHE A 10 23.29 -0.19 1.87
N LYS A 11 24.30 0.60 2.27
CA LYS A 11 24.49 1.16 3.62
C LYS A 11 23.31 2.00 4.17
N ARG A 12 22.28 2.29 3.36
CA ARG A 12 21.08 3.08 3.74
C ARG A 12 19.74 2.38 3.49
N ILE A 13 19.73 1.14 2.99
CA ILE A 13 18.47 0.42 2.79
C ILE A 13 18.09 -0.27 4.10
N ASN A 14 17.06 0.24 4.76
CA ASN A 14 16.52 -0.30 6.00
C ASN A 14 15.44 -1.36 5.78
N THR A 15 14.86 -1.40 4.56
CA THR A 15 13.73 -2.26 4.21
C THR A 15 13.90 -2.73 2.77
N GLN A 16 13.98 -4.04 2.56
CA GLN A 16 13.93 -4.64 1.23
C GLN A 16 12.51 -5.15 0.96
N CYS A 17 11.82 -4.54 0.01
CA CYS A 17 10.55 -5.02 -0.51
C CYS A 17 10.59 -5.11 -2.03
N GLU A 18 9.85 -6.06 -2.59
CA GLU A 18 9.67 -6.24 -4.03
C GLU A 18 8.21 -5.98 -4.37
N LEU A 19 7.96 -5.19 -5.41
CA LEU A 19 6.61 -5.01 -5.95
C LEU A 19 6.16 -6.32 -6.60
N ARG A 20 5.08 -6.91 -6.08
CA ARG A 20 4.54 -8.19 -6.55
C ARG A 20 3.32 -8.02 -7.43
N ARG A 21 2.51 -6.99 -7.16
CA ARG A 21 1.28 -6.72 -7.91
C ARG A 21 0.93 -5.25 -7.88
N THR A 22 0.34 -4.77 -8.97
CA THR A 22 -0.30 -3.47 -9.05
C THR A 22 -1.76 -3.67 -9.44
N LEU A 23 -2.65 -3.05 -8.67
CA LEU A 23 -4.10 -3.04 -8.93
C LEU A 23 -4.52 -1.62 -9.23
N GLU A 24 -5.21 -1.40 -10.34
CA GLU A 24 -5.77 -0.09 -10.68
C GLU A 24 -7.28 -0.22 -10.82
N PHE A 25 -8.01 0.69 -10.19
CA PHE A 25 -9.47 0.68 -10.18
C PHE A 25 -10.02 2.07 -9.86
N MET A 26 -11.32 2.27 -10.07
CA MET A 26 -12.00 3.52 -9.77
C MET A 26 -12.97 3.34 -8.62
N ILE A 27 -13.01 4.33 -7.72
CA ILE A 27 -14.07 4.49 -6.71
C ILE A 27 -14.71 5.86 -6.95
N GLY A 28 -15.97 5.87 -7.36
CA GLY A 28 -16.65 7.10 -7.80
C GLY A 28 -15.96 7.70 -9.02
N LYS A 29 -15.43 8.93 -8.87
CA LYS A 29 -14.69 9.66 -9.93
C LYS A 29 -13.17 9.66 -9.72
N THR A 30 -12.66 8.92 -8.74
CA THR A 30 -11.23 8.89 -8.42
C THR A 30 -10.63 7.56 -8.84
N THR A 31 -9.58 7.61 -9.66
CA THR A 31 -8.73 6.46 -9.98
C THR A 31 -7.74 6.23 -8.84
N TYR A 32 -7.68 4.99 -8.36
CA TYR A 32 -6.72 4.54 -7.37
C TYR A 32 -5.80 3.48 -7.97
N ARG A 33 -4.56 3.48 -7.49
CA ARG A 33 -3.57 2.43 -7.70
C ARG A 33 -3.17 1.86 -6.34
N VAL A 34 -3.23 0.55 -6.19
CA VAL A 34 -2.69 -0.17 -5.03
C VAL A 34 -1.49 -0.98 -5.49
N GLU A 35 -0.34 -0.71 -4.88
CA GLU A 35 0.88 -1.49 -5.04
C GLU A 35 1.02 -2.47 -3.87
N VAL A 36 1.17 -3.75 -4.17
CA VAL A 36 1.31 -4.83 -3.19
C VAL A 36 2.76 -5.29 -3.20
N LEU A 37 3.42 -5.19 -2.05
CA LEU A 37 4.83 -5.45 -1.90
C LEU A 37 5.07 -6.67 -1.02
N TYR A 38 6.12 -7.43 -1.33
CA TYR A 38 6.68 -8.45 -0.47
C TYR A 38 7.96 -7.96 0.19
N CYS A 39 7.94 -7.78 1.51
CA CYS A 39 9.01 -7.25 2.33
C CYS A 39 9.84 -8.36 2.99
N TYR A 40 10.99 -8.70 2.39
CA TYR A 40 11.95 -9.69 2.87
C TYR A 40 12.52 -9.39 4.27
N SER A 41 12.51 -8.11 4.65
CA SER A 41 12.98 -7.63 5.95
C SER A 41 11.98 -7.83 7.09
N ASN A 42 10.72 -8.17 6.81
CA ASN A 42 9.68 -8.39 7.81
C ASN A 42 9.05 -9.79 7.70
N PRO A 43 9.72 -10.85 8.16
CA PRO A 43 9.23 -12.22 7.98
C PRO A 43 7.93 -12.55 8.73
N LYS A 44 7.52 -11.72 9.72
CA LYS A 44 6.27 -11.94 10.48
C LYS A 44 5.03 -11.45 9.72
N SER A 45 5.21 -10.42 8.89
CA SER A 45 4.18 -9.78 8.08
C SER A 45 4.80 -9.30 6.77
N PRO A 46 5.15 -10.23 5.87
CA PRO A 46 5.93 -9.90 4.69
C PRO A 46 5.11 -9.22 3.60
N TRP A 47 3.78 -9.26 3.65
CA TRP A 47 2.95 -8.61 2.63
C TRP A 47 2.53 -7.23 3.08
N SER A 48 2.79 -6.23 2.24
CA SER A 48 2.41 -4.84 2.48
C SER A 48 1.67 -4.28 1.28
N ALA A 49 0.91 -3.21 1.50
CA ALA A 49 0.22 -2.49 0.44
C ALA A 49 0.49 -1.00 0.58
N GLN A 50 0.50 -0.30 -0.55
CA GLN A 50 0.54 1.15 -0.64
C GLN A 50 -0.55 1.60 -1.60
N ALA A 51 -1.23 2.70 -1.29
CA ALA A 51 -2.26 3.25 -2.16
C ALA A 51 -1.90 4.64 -2.67
N TYR A 52 -2.24 4.88 -3.92
CA TYR A 52 -2.06 6.12 -4.64
C TYR A 52 -3.38 6.52 -5.27
N SER A 53 -3.64 7.83 -5.34
CA SER A 53 -4.72 8.39 -6.13
C SER A 53 -4.15 9.19 -7.30
N GLU A 54 -4.82 9.10 -8.44
CA GLU A 54 -4.46 9.88 -9.62
C GLU A 54 -4.87 11.36 -9.44
N SER A 55 -3.96 12.28 -9.75
CA SER A 55 -4.19 13.72 -9.72
C SER A 55 -3.31 14.38 -10.79
N HIS A 56 -3.92 15.05 -11.77
CA HIS A 56 -3.22 15.73 -12.87
C HIS A 56 -2.20 14.82 -13.59
N ASN A 57 -2.61 13.61 -13.98
CA ASN A 57 -1.76 12.60 -14.62
C ASN A 57 -0.52 12.17 -13.79
N ALA A 58 -0.56 12.39 -12.47
CA ALA A 58 0.46 11.93 -11.54
C ALA A 58 -0.16 11.11 -10.41
N TRP A 59 0.57 10.09 -9.98
CA TRP A 59 0.20 9.27 -8.82
C TRP A 59 0.70 9.96 -7.54
N LYS A 60 -0.22 10.21 -6.61
CA LYS A 60 0.09 10.76 -5.30
C LYS A 60 -0.31 9.76 -4.22
N CYS A 61 0.56 9.54 -3.24
CA CYS A 61 0.24 8.67 -2.11
C CYS A 61 -1.06 9.13 -1.44
N VAL A 62 -1.95 8.19 -1.15
CA VAL A 62 -3.15 8.47 -0.37
C VAL A 62 -2.72 8.82 1.04
N SER A 63 -3.08 10.03 1.50
CA SER A 63 -2.76 10.48 2.85
C SER A 63 -3.47 9.61 3.89
N ASN A 64 -2.77 9.34 5.00
CA ASN A 64 -3.24 8.47 6.09
C ASN A 64 -3.53 7.01 5.69
N PHE A 65 -3.04 6.55 4.53
CA PHE A 65 -3.12 5.13 4.22
C PHE A 65 -2.38 4.35 5.32
N PRO A 66 -3.05 3.40 6.00
CA PRO A 66 -2.46 2.69 7.11
C PRO A 66 -1.29 1.85 6.62
N TRP A 67 -0.30 1.65 7.48
CA TRP A 67 0.70 0.63 7.21
C TRP A 67 0.02 -0.75 7.20
N VAL A 68 -0.14 -1.33 6.02
CA VAL A 68 -0.68 -2.68 5.86
C VAL A 68 0.48 -3.66 5.99
N GLY A 69 0.41 -4.57 6.95
CA GLY A 69 1.44 -5.57 7.22
C GLY A 69 0.82 -6.92 7.54
N GLU A 70 0.64 -7.76 6.52
CA GLU A 70 -0.12 -8.99 6.58
C GLU A 70 0.72 -10.24 6.31
N ARG A 71 0.20 -11.40 6.72
CA ARG A 71 0.86 -12.70 6.53
C ARG A 71 0.74 -13.27 5.12
N ASN A 72 -0.24 -12.82 4.34
CA ASN A 72 -0.47 -13.26 2.96
C ASN A 72 -0.90 -12.08 2.07
N GLU A 73 -0.73 -12.25 0.75
CA GLU A 73 -1.01 -11.24 -0.27
C GLU A 73 -2.47 -10.79 -0.27
N GLU A 74 -3.40 -11.75 -0.17
CA GLU A 74 -4.83 -11.48 -0.25
C GLU A 74 -5.31 -10.60 0.89
N ALA A 75 -4.85 -10.84 2.11
CA ALA A 75 -5.17 -10.03 3.28
C ALA A 75 -4.67 -8.59 3.10
N ALA A 76 -3.45 -8.41 2.57
CA ALA A 76 -2.90 -7.07 2.30
C ALA A 76 -3.75 -6.31 1.28
N ILE A 77 -4.19 -7.00 0.21
CA ILE A 77 -5.09 -6.43 -0.80
C ILE A 77 -6.43 -6.05 -0.16
N ARG A 78 -7.08 -6.96 0.58
CA ARG A 78 -8.38 -6.71 1.20
C ARG A 78 -8.35 -5.55 2.17
N ALA A 79 -7.31 -5.44 3.01
CA ALA A 79 -7.12 -4.33 3.93
C ALA A 79 -6.98 -2.99 3.18
N ALA A 80 -6.20 -2.97 2.09
CA ALA A 80 -6.03 -1.79 1.25
C ALA A 80 -7.34 -1.34 0.60
N LEU A 81 -8.09 -2.29 0.00
CA LEU A 81 -9.35 -2.01 -0.66
C LEU A 81 -10.41 -1.51 0.33
N SER A 82 -10.55 -2.17 1.47
CA SER A 82 -11.51 -1.77 2.53
C SER A 82 -11.26 -0.34 3.02
N PHE A 83 -10.00 0.04 3.23
CA PHE A 83 -9.66 1.42 3.60
C PHE A 83 -10.07 2.44 2.53
N LEU A 84 -9.85 2.12 1.25
CA LEU A 84 -10.15 3.02 0.14
C LEU A 84 -11.65 3.17 -0.11
N GLU A 85 -12.43 2.10 0.08
CA GLU A 85 -13.90 2.15 0.05
C GLU A 85 -14.43 3.07 1.15
N ASP A 86 -13.95 2.91 2.39
CA ASP A 86 -14.30 3.78 3.52
C ASP A 86 -13.95 5.24 3.25
N LEU A 87 -12.77 5.49 2.69
CA LEU A 87 -12.31 6.84 2.34
C LEU A 87 -13.20 7.46 1.24
N GLY A 88 -13.54 6.67 0.22
CA GLY A 88 -14.43 7.06 -0.86
C GLY A 88 -15.84 7.43 -0.36
N ALA A 89 -16.41 6.59 0.51
CA ALA A 89 -17.70 6.84 1.14
C ALA A 89 -17.71 8.15 1.95
N ARG A 90 -16.70 8.39 2.78
CA ARG A 90 -16.59 9.64 3.56
C ARG A 90 -16.48 10.88 2.68
N ARG A 91 -15.77 10.80 1.54
CA ARG A 91 -15.68 11.92 0.58
C ARG A 91 -17.01 12.22 -0.08
N LEU A 92 -17.76 11.19 -0.47
CA LEU A 92 -19.11 11.35 -1.02
C LEU A 92 -20.05 12.03 -0.02
N HIS A 93 -20.07 11.60 1.24
CA HIS A 93 -20.88 12.23 2.28
C HIS A 93 -20.54 13.71 2.50
N ARG A 94 -19.26 14.10 2.38
CA ARG A 94 -18.82 15.49 2.58
C ARG A 94 -19.19 16.43 1.42
N LEU A 95 -19.50 15.90 0.24
CA LEU A 95 -19.89 16.69 -0.94
C LEU A 95 -21.40 16.91 -1.04
N VAL A 96 -22.19 16.21 -0.21
CA VAL A 96 -23.66 16.24 -0.23
C VAL A 96 -24.24 16.99 0.98
N ALA A 97 -23.39 17.38 1.95
CA ALA A 97 -23.75 18.20 3.12
C ALA A 97 -23.39 19.67 2.88
#